data_AF-A0A845U5W3-F1
#
_entry.id   AF-A0A845U5W3-F1
#
_cell.length_a   1.000
_cell.length_b   1.000
_cell.length_c   1.000
_cell.angle_alpha   90.00
_cell.angle_beta   90.00
_cell.angle_gamma   90.00
#
_symmetry.space_group_name_H-M   'P 1'
#
loop_
_entity.id
_entity.type
_entity.pdbx_description
1 polymer ?
#
loop_
_entity_poly.entity_id
_entity_poly.type
_entity_poly.pdbx_seq_one_letter_code
_entity_poly.pdbx_strand_id
1 'polypeptide(L)'
;MHIHSRGRLIQSAGSRIRFLTGILLVLSATTVWAAPLSLQEAEAIALRQNPGLGVLAQKIAELRHQAIAVAQLPDPHLALGAANLPLNSFSMNQQQMSMLSVGLSQTFPSFGKLGL
;
A
#
# COMPACT_ATOMS: atom_id res chain seq x y z
N MET A 1 8.07 -9.81 -83.42
CA MET A 1 7.51 -10.66 -82.36
C MET A 1 8.13 -10.25 -81.02
N HIS A 2 7.31 -9.69 -80.14
CA HIS A 2 7.43 -9.66 -78.67
C HIS A 2 8.64 -9.00 -77.95
N ILE A 3 8.42 -7.73 -77.60
CA ILE A 3 8.52 -7.08 -76.27
C ILE A 3 8.98 -7.98 -75.10
N HIS A 4 9.96 -7.51 -74.30
CA HIS A 4 9.83 -7.43 -72.83
C HIS A 4 10.87 -6.47 -72.21
N SER A 5 10.43 -5.23 -71.99
CA SER A 5 10.97 -4.30 -70.99
C SER A 5 10.25 -4.56 -69.67
N ARG A 6 10.96 -4.88 -68.59
CA ARG A 6 10.41 -4.83 -67.22
C ARG A 6 11.46 -4.46 -66.17
N GLY A 7 11.16 -3.40 -65.43
CA GLY A 7 11.42 -3.35 -63.99
C GLY A 7 12.66 -2.62 -63.51
N ARG A 8 12.76 -1.29 -63.70
CA ARG A 8 13.77 -0.49 -62.99
C ARG A 8 13.31 0.93 -62.65
N LEU A 9 12.14 1.09 -62.01
CA LEU A 9 11.61 2.44 -61.68
C LEU A 9 10.98 2.59 -60.28
N ILE A 10 11.24 1.70 -59.32
CA ILE A 10 10.61 1.78 -57.98
C ILE A 10 11.62 2.09 -56.85
N GLN A 11 12.93 2.23 -57.12
CA GLN A 11 13.93 2.40 -56.04
C GLN A 11 14.18 3.86 -55.61
N SER A 12 13.93 4.86 -56.45
CA SER A 12 14.33 6.26 -56.18
C SER A 12 13.38 7.04 -55.25
N ALA A 13 12.14 6.59 -55.09
CA ALA A 13 11.14 7.24 -54.24
C ALA A 13 11.41 7.02 -52.74
N GLY A 14 11.81 5.81 -52.35
CA GLY A 14 12.08 5.47 -50.95
C GLY A 14 13.32 6.15 -50.37
N SER A 15 14.32 6.46 -51.21
CA SER A 15 15.53 7.18 -50.80
C SER A 15 15.20 8.64 -50.45
N ARG A 16 14.43 9.34 -51.30
CA ARG A 16 14.02 10.73 -51.08
C ARG A 16 13.16 10.90 -49.81
N ILE A 17 12.24 9.97 -49.57
CA ILE A 17 11.41 9.98 -48.37
C ILE A 17 12.27 9.78 -47.11
N ARG A 18 13.25 8.86 -47.14
CA ARG A 18 14.18 8.65 -46.01
C ARG A 18 15.03 9.89 -45.72
N PHE A 19 15.52 10.58 -46.75
CA PHE A 19 16.26 11.83 -46.58
C PHE A 19 15.38 12.95 -45.98
N LEU A 20 14.14 13.09 -46.46
CA LEU A 20 13.20 14.09 -45.92
C LEU A 20 12.83 13.81 -44.47
N THR A 21 12.66 12.54 -44.09
CA THR A 21 12.37 12.14 -42.70
C THR A 21 13.57 12.43 -41.79
N GLY A 22 14.80 12.16 -42.25
CA GLY A 22 16.02 12.48 -41.51
C GLY A 22 16.21 13.98 -41.30
N ILE A 23 15.93 14.79 -42.32
CA ILE A 23 15.99 16.26 -42.24
C ILE A 23 14.94 16.79 -41.25
N LEU A 24 13.71 16.27 -41.28
CA LEU A 24 12.65 16.68 -40.35
C LEU A 24 12.99 16.33 -38.89
N LEU A 25 13.66 15.20 -38.65
CA LEU A 25 14.10 14.80 -37.31
C LEU A 25 15.22 15.71 -36.78
N VAL A 26 16.15 16.12 -37.64
CA VAL A 26 17.24 17.05 -37.29
C VAL A 26 16.71 18.47 -37.06
N LEU A 27 15.71 18.92 -37.84
CA LEU A 27 15.08 20.23 -37.63
C LEU A 27 14.27 20.33 -36.34
N SER A 28 13.88 19.19 -35.73
CA SER A 28 13.11 19.18 -34.49
C SER A 28 13.99 19.26 -33.23
N ALA A 29 15.31 19.40 -33.38
CA ALA A 29 16.23 19.54 -32.27
C ALA A 29 16.09 20.94 -31.63
N THR A 30 15.18 21.07 -30.68
CA THR A 30 15.08 22.26 -29.83
C THR A 30 16.10 22.16 -28.70
N THR A 31 16.93 23.19 -28.54
CA THR A 31 17.77 23.34 -27.36
C THR A 31 16.91 23.92 -26.24
N VAL A 32 16.53 23.11 -25.27
CA VAL A 32 15.92 23.59 -24.02
C VAL A 32 17.04 24.09 -23.11
N TRP A 33 17.00 25.37 -22.77
CA TRP A 33 17.79 25.94 -21.68
C TRP A 33 16.89 26.11 -20.46
N ALA A 34 17.17 25.34 -19.40
CA ALA A 34 16.51 25.52 -18.12
C ALA A 34 17.22 26.63 -17.35
N ALA A 35 16.45 27.62 -16.86
CA ALA A 35 16.98 28.63 -15.95
C ALA A 35 17.45 27.96 -14.64
N PRO A 36 18.57 28.40 -14.05
CA PRO A 36 19.01 27.88 -12.76
C PRO A 36 17.99 28.24 -11.68
N LEU A 37 17.60 27.26 -10.87
CA LEU A 37 16.74 27.47 -9.71
C LEU A 37 17.48 28.24 -8.63
N SER A 38 16.83 29.23 -8.04
CA SER A 38 17.24 29.78 -6.75
C SER A 38 17.03 28.74 -5.64
N LEU A 39 17.76 28.89 -4.53
CA LEU A 39 17.62 28.01 -3.37
C LEU A 39 16.17 27.97 -2.85
N GLN A 40 15.51 29.12 -2.84
CA GLN A 40 14.15 29.27 -2.33
C GLN A 40 13.12 28.58 -3.23
N GLU A 41 13.32 28.60 -4.55
CA GLU A 41 12.50 27.85 -5.50
C GLU A 41 12.72 26.34 -5.37
N ALA A 42 13.97 25.91 -5.19
CA ALA A 42 14.32 24.51 -4.97
C ALA A 42 13.69 23.97 -3.68
N GLU A 43 13.69 24.73 -2.60
CA GLU A 43 13.02 24.36 -1.35
C GLU A 43 11.49 24.28 -1.52
N ALA A 44 10.88 25.27 -2.18
CA ALA A 44 9.45 25.27 -2.43
C ALA A 44 9.00 24.11 -3.34
N ILE A 45 9.86 23.66 -4.25
CA ILE A 45 9.63 22.46 -5.07
C ILE A 45 9.81 21.21 -4.24
N ALA A 46 10.88 21.12 -3.43
CA ALA A 46 11.12 20.00 -2.55
C ALA A 46 9.96 19.79 -1.57
N LEU A 47 9.47 20.84 -0.89
CA LEU A 47 8.34 20.73 0.03
C LEU A 47 7.04 20.27 -0.65
N ARG A 48 6.80 20.67 -1.91
CA ARG A 48 5.58 20.29 -2.65
C ARG A 48 5.65 18.92 -3.30
N GLN A 49 6.82 18.52 -3.78
CA GLN A 49 7.00 17.32 -4.60
C GLN A 49 7.77 16.20 -3.89
N ASN A 50 8.13 16.36 -2.61
CA ASN A 50 8.83 15.32 -1.87
C ASN A 50 7.85 14.23 -1.40
N PRO A 51 7.87 13.02 -2.03
CA PRO A 51 7.01 11.92 -1.62
C PRO A 51 7.33 11.42 -0.19
N GLY A 52 8.56 11.67 0.30
CA GLY A 52 8.97 11.33 1.65
C GLY A 52 8.15 12.04 2.73
N LEU A 53 7.67 13.26 2.49
CA LEU A 53 6.78 13.96 3.44
C LEU A 53 5.44 13.23 3.59
N GLY A 54 4.90 12.71 2.48
CA GLY A 54 3.68 11.89 2.49
C GLY A 54 3.87 10.59 3.26
N VAL A 55 5.00 9.90 3.05
CA VAL A 55 5.35 8.66 3.78
C VAL A 55 5.46 8.93 5.28
N LEU A 56 6.13 10.03 5.67
CA LEU A 56 6.26 10.42 7.08
C LEU A 56 4.91 10.75 7.71
N ALA A 57 4.04 11.47 7.01
CA ALA A 57 2.70 11.79 7.50
C ALA A 57 1.87 10.52 7.76
N GLN A 58 1.91 9.54 6.85
CA GLN A 58 1.25 8.25 7.04
C GLN A 58 1.86 7.47 8.21
N LYS A 59 3.18 7.49 8.36
CA LYS A 59 3.85 6.84 9.49
C LYS A 59 3.44 7.45 10.83
N ILE A 60 3.32 8.78 10.89
CA ILE A 60 2.83 9.48 12.08
C ILE A 60 1.38 9.07 12.39
N ALA A 61 0.52 8.98 11.39
CA ALA A 61 -0.86 8.53 11.57
C ALA A 61 -0.91 7.07 12.09
N GLU A 62 -0.14 6.16 11.48
CA GLU A 62 -0.01 4.77 11.91
C GLU A 62 0.42 4.66 13.38
N LEU A 63 1.49 5.37 13.76
CA LEU A 63 2.01 5.37 15.13
C LEU A 63 0.99 5.95 16.14
N ARG A 64 0.24 6.97 15.75
CA ARG A 64 -0.85 7.51 16.60
C ARG A 64 -1.96 6.48 16.81
N HIS A 65 -2.38 5.79 15.76
CA HIS A 65 -3.39 4.74 15.87
C HIS A 65 -2.90 3.57 16.72
N GLN A 66 -1.64 3.16 16.58
CA GLN A 66 -1.03 2.14 17.42
C GLN A 66 -0.97 2.57 18.89
N ALA A 67 -0.60 3.82 19.18
CA ALA A 67 -0.56 4.33 20.54
C ALA A 67 -1.95 4.30 21.20
N ILE A 68 -3.01 4.66 20.47
CA ILE A 68 -4.40 4.56 20.95
C ILE A 68 -4.77 3.10 21.22
N ALA A 69 -4.45 2.18 20.30
CA ALA A 69 -4.76 0.76 20.46
C ALA A 69 -4.05 0.14 21.67
N VAL A 70 -2.79 0.51 21.92
CA VAL A 70 -2.01 0.04 23.09
C VAL A 70 -2.52 0.66 24.40
N ALA A 71 -3.08 1.87 24.35
CA ALA A 71 -3.69 2.53 25.49
C ALA A 71 -5.13 2.05 25.78
N GLN A 72 -5.67 1.09 25.02
CA GLN A 72 -6.96 0.49 25.31
C GLN A 72 -6.83 -0.72 26.24
N LEU A 73 -7.85 -0.89 27.08
CA LEU A 73 -7.93 -2.03 27.98
C LEU A 73 -8.20 -3.29 27.16
N PRO A 74 -7.48 -4.40 27.39
CA PRO A 74 -7.75 -5.65 26.70
C PRO A 74 -9.21 -6.08 26.87
N ASP A 75 -9.76 -6.67 25.81
CA ASP A 75 -11.14 -7.15 25.80
C ASP A 75 -11.37 -8.19 26.92
N PRO A 76 -12.58 -8.24 27.51
CA PRO A 76 -12.91 -9.24 28.50
C PRO A 76 -13.06 -10.62 27.86
N HIS A 77 -12.55 -11.65 28.53
CA HIS A 77 -12.69 -13.05 28.15
C HIS A 77 -13.85 -13.70 28.89
N LEU A 78 -14.70 -14.42 28.16
CA LEU A 78 -15.77 -15.25 28.72
C LEU A 78 -15.31 -16.70 28.74
N ALA A 79 -15.42 -17.35 29.90
CA ALA A 79 -15.07 -18.75 30.11
C ALA A 79 -16.32 -19.55 30.51
N LEU A 80 -16.49 -20.72 29.90
CA LEU A 80 -17.50 -21.71 30.28
C LEU A 80 -16.78 -22.96 30.76
N GLY A 81 -17.15 -23.44 31.94
CA GLY A 81 -16.56 -24.63 32.55
C GLY A 81 -17.62 -25.60 33.02
N ALA A 82 -17.23 -26.86 33.10
CA ALA A 82 -18.06 -27.92 33.64
C ALA A 82 -17.17 -28.92 34.36
N ALA A 83 -17.53 -29.28 35.59
CA ALA A 83 -16.80 -30.21 36.43
C ALA A 83 -17.72 -31.34 36.91
N ASN A 84 -17.13 -32.53 37.07
CA ASN A 84 -17.82 -33.75 37.54
C ASN A 84 -19.03 -34.12 36.65
N LEU A 85 -18.87 -34.05 35.33
CA LEU A 85 -19.93 -34.36 34.37
C LEU A 85 -20.20 -35.88 34.27
N PRO A 86 -21.47 -36.31 34.18
CA PRO A 86 -21.82 -37.70 33.93
C PRO A 86 -21.46 -38.13 32.51
N LEU A 87 -20.73 -39.24 32.36
CA LEU A 87 -20.25 -39.76 31.05
C LEU A 87 -21.22 -40.77 30.41
N ASN A 88 -22.24 -41.20 31.14
CA ASN A 88 -23.16 -42.29 30.80
C ASN A 88 -24.61 -41.82 30.54
N SER A 89 -24.91 -40.55 30.80
CA SER A 89 -26.24 -39.94 30.73
C SER A 89 -26.11 -38.43 30.62
N PHE A 90 -26.90 -37.76 29.77
CA PHE A 90 -26.89 -36.28 29.65
C PHE A 90 -27.61 -35.58 30.82
N SER A 91 -27.95 -36.28 31.90
CA SER A 91 -28.66 -35.72 33.06
C SER A 91 -27.70 -35.33 34.17
N MET A 92 -27.45 -34.02 34.33
CA MET A 92 -26.63 -33.47 35.43
C MET A 92 -27.22 -33.69 36.83
N ASN A 93 -28.50 -34.09 36.92
CA ASN A 93 -29.21 -34.31 38.18
C ASN A 93 -28.85 -35.65 38.86
N GLN A 94 -28.12 -36.53 38.16
CA GLN A 94 -27.72 -37.84 38.68
C GLN A 94 -26.47 -37.78 39.58
N GLN A 95 -25.70 -36.69 39.54
CA GLN A 95 -24.51 -36.50 40.37
C GLN A 95 -24.62 -35.18 41.13
N GLN A 96 -24.76 -35.25 42.45
CA GLN A 96 -24.91 -34.08 43.35
C GLN A 96 -23.73 -33.09 43.32
N MET A 97 -22.63 -33.44 42.65
CA MET A 97 -21.40 -32.65 42.57
C MET A 97 -21.10 -32.12 41.15
N SER A 98 -22.01 -32.30 40.18
CA SER A 98 -21.88 -31.70 38.85
C SER A 98 -21.96 -30.19 38.96
N MET A 99 -20.96 -29.47 38.45
CA MET A 99 -20.91 -28.01 38.52
C MET A 99 -20.72 -27.42 37.13
N LEU A 100 -21.60 -26.50 36.74
CA LEU A 100 -21.42 -25.63 35.59
C LEU A 100 -20.91 -24.27 36.06
N SER A 101 -19.91 -23.72 35.38
CA SER A 101 -19.35 -22.42 35.70
C SER A 101 -19.34 -21.51 34.48
N VAL A 102 -19.62 -20.22 34.73
CA VAL A 102 -19.47 -19.13 33.75
C VAL A 102 -18.60 -18.07 34.42
N GLY A 103 -17.53 -17.66 33.76
CA GLY A 103 -16.59 -16.66 34.25
C GLY A 103 -16.37 -15.54 33.24
N LEU A 104 -16.17 -14.33 33.74
CA LEU A 104 -15.74 -13.16 32.96
C LEU A 104 -14.41 -12.67 33.56
N SER A 105 -13.37 -12.54 32.73
CA SER A 105 -12.05 -12.07 33.18
C SER A 105 -11.53 -10.96 32.27
N GLN A 106 -10.99 -9.89 32.85
CA GLN A 106 -10.38 -8.78 32.12
C GLN A 106 -9.02 -8.43 32.72
N THR A 107 -8.03 -8.21 31.86
CA THR A 107 -6.68 -7.83 32.31
C THR A 107 -6.61 -6.34 32.57
N PHE A 108 -6.25 -5.93 33.78
CA PHE A 108 -5.98 -4.53 34.13
C PHE A 108 -4.48 -4.25 34.11
N PRO A 109 -3.94 -3.50 33.14
CA PRO A 109 -2.54 -3.11 33.14
C PRO A 109 -2.27 -2.08 34.24
N SER A 110 -1.01 -2.00 34.69
CA SER A 110 -0.61 -1.06 35.75
C SER A 110 -0.98 0.40 35.44
N PHE A 111 -1.32 1.14 36.49
CA PHE A 111 -1.57 2.58 36.45
C PHE A 111 -0.45 3.32 35.68
N GLY A 112 -0.84 4.22 34.78
CA GLY A 112 0.08 4.97 33.91
C GLY A 112 0.32 4.38 32.51
N LYS A 113 -0.11 3.14 32.22
CA LYS A 113 0.01 2.54 30.86
C LYS A 113 -1.15 2.90 29.91
N LEU A 114 -2.24 3.45 30.46
CA LEU A 114 -3.46 3.82 29.73
C LEU A 114 -3.64 5.34 29.58
N GLY A 115 -2.65 6.14 29.99
CA GLY A 115 -2.72 7.62 29.88
C GLY A 115 -3.78 8.29 30.76
N LEU A 116 -4.22 7.62 31.84
CA LEU A 116 -5.14 8.13 32.87
C LEU A 116 -4.37 8.55 34.12
#